data_AF-A0A2G2A800-F1
#
_entry.id   AF-A0A2G2A800-F1
#
_cell.length_a   1.000
_cell.length_b   1.000
_cell.length_c   1.000
_cell.angle_alpha   90.00
_cell.angle_beta   90.00
_cell.angle_gamma   90.00
#
_symmetry.space_group_name_H-M   'P 1'
#
loop_
_entity.id
_entity.type
_entity.pdbx_description
1 polymer ?
#
loop_
_entity_poly.entity_id
_entity_poly.type
_entity_poly.pdbx_seq_one_letter_code
_entity_poly.pdbx_strand_id
1 'polypeptide(L)'
;MYSPLPPFLIINQSYIHGNGLFSTTVIFPSVDLGITHIHNKQFTDEWIRTPLGGFYNHSETPNCCLIDDTLEDSTPIKRLVTLQHISPNEELTCTYSLYDQNF
;
A
#
# COMPACT_ATOMS: atom_id res chain seq x y z
N MET A 1 13.51 18.90 -1.63
CA MET A 1 12.32 18.93 -0.75
C MET A 1 11.89 17.50 -0.52
N TYR A 2 11.58 17.10 0.72
CA TYR A 2 11.14 15.74 1.04
C TYR A 2 9.66 15.54 0.66
N SER A 3 9.32 14.39 0.07
CA SER A 3 7.93 13.99 -0.21
C SER A 3 7.63 12.65 0.48
N PRO A 4 6.56 12.55 1.29
CA PRO A 4 6.20 11.32 1.99
C PRO A 4 5.61 10.22 1.08
N LEU A 5 5.14 10.62 -0.11
CA LEU A 5 4.58 9.73 -1.12
C LEU A 5 5.32 9.89 -2.45
N PRO A 6 5.31 8.85 -3.32
CA PRO A 6 5.67 9.01 -4.72
C PRO A 6 4.92 10.20 -5.36
N PRO A 7 5.57 10.96 -6.25
CA PRO A 7 5.00 12.23 -6.76
C PRO A 7 3.72 12.05 -7.59
N PHE A 8 3.43 10.83 -8.01
CA PHE A 8 2.24 10.45 -8.77
C PHE A 8 1.12 9.88 -7.88
N LEU A 9 1.29 9.91 -6.55
CA LEU A 9 0.27 9.50 -5.59
C LEU A 9 -0.16 10.68 -4.72
N ILE A 10 -1.46 10.77 -4.50
CA ILE A 10 -2.08 11.78 -3.63
C ILE A 10 -3.01 11.10 -2.63
N ILE A 11 -3.30 11.82 -1.54
CA ILE A 11 -4.34 11.44 -0.60
C ILE A 11 -5.60 12.22 -0.96
N ASN A 12 -6.72 11.53 -1.08
CA ASN A 12 -8.02 12.15 -1.33
C ASN A 12 -9.12 11.44 -0.52
N GLN A 13 -10.33 12.01 -0.50
CA GLN A 13 -11.49 11.39 0.10
C GLN A 13 -11.78 10.05 -0.60
N SER A 14 -11.77 8.97 0.18
CA SER A 14 -12.04 7.62 -0.31
C SER A 14 -13.53 7.42 -0.58
N TYR A 15 -13.84 6.58 -1.58
CA TYR A 15 -15.20 6.08 -1.79
C TYR A 15 -15.59 4.95 -0.82
N ILE A 16 -14.59 4.37 -0.14
CA ILE A 16 -14.74 3.24 0.78
C ILE A 16 -14.83 3.77 2.21
N HIS A 17 -13.77 4.40 2.71
CA HIS A 17 -13.72 4.89 4.08
C HIS A 17 -12.62 5.93 4.29
N GLY A 18 -12.94 7.05 4.94
CA GLY A 18 -11.96 8.07 5.30
C GLY A 18 -11.21 8.62 4.08
N ASN A 19 -9.88 8.57 4.14
CA ASN A 19 -9.01 8.97 3.04
C ASN A 19 -8.39 7.74 2.37
N GLY A 20 -8.12 7.86 1.07
CA GLY A 20 -7.51 6.82 0.25
C GLY A 20 -6.30 7.35 -0.52
N LEU A 21 -5.49 6.45 -1.05
CA LEU A 21 -4.45 6.76 -2.04
C LEU A 21 -5.04 6.77 -3.43
N PHE A 22 -4.69 7.78 -4.22
CA PHE A 22 -5.13 7.92 -5.60
C PHE A 22 -3.95 8.17 -6.51
N SER A 23 -4.01 7.62 -7.72
CA SER A 23 -3.02 7.92 -8.75
C SER A 23 -3.33 9.24 -9.46
N THR A 24 -2.32 10.06 -9.74
CA THR A 24 -2.48 11.23 -10.63
C THR A 24 -2.08 10.93 -12.07
N THR A 25 -1.54 9.74 -12.33
CA THR A 25 -1.08 9.29 -13.65
C THR A 25 -1.59 7.89 -13.96
N VAL A 26 -1.30 7.40 -15.16
CA VAL A 26 -1.43 5.96 -15.44
C VAL A 26 -0.32 5.22 -14.69
N ILE A 27 -0.66 4.09 -14.07
CA ILE A 27 0.30 3.14 -13.50
C ILE A 27 0.05 1.77 -14.13
N PHE A 28 1.10 1.15 -14.65
CA PHE A 28 1.02 -0.18 -15.24
C PHE A 28 0.97 -1.27 -14.15
N PRO A 29 0.55 -2.50 -14.50
CA PRO A 29 0.69 -3.65 -13.62
C PRO A 29 2.16 -3.91 -13.23
N SER A 30 2.36 -4.60 -12.11
CA SER A 30 3.67 -5.04 -11.59
C SER A 30 4.64 -3.90 -11.27
N VAL A 31 4.12 -2.72 -10.94
CA VAL A 31 4.91 -1.58 -10.47
C VAL A 31 4.97 -1.63 -8.95
N ASP A 32 6.18 -1.67 -8.41
CA ASP A 32 6.45 -1.53 -6.99
C ASP A 32 6.38 -0.05 -6.58
N LEU A 33 5.41 0.27 -5.72
CA LEU A 33 5.13 1.62 -5.25
C LEU A 33 5.93 1.97 -3.98
N GLY A 34 6.49 0.96 -3.30
CA GLY A 34 7.33 1.12 -2.12
C GLY A 34 6.82 0.41 -0.87
N ILE A 35 7.55 0.63 0.23
CA ILE A 35 7.33 -0.01 1.54
C ILE A 35 6.04 0.53 2.16
N THR A 36 5.17 -0.39 2.61
CA THR A 36 3.95 -0.08 3.38
C THR A 36 4.09 -0.38 4.85
N HIS A 37 4.71 -1.50 5.19
CA HIS A 37 4.84 -1.98 6.56
C HIS A 37 6.29 -2.34 6.87
N ILE A 38 6.74 -2.01 8.07
CA ILE A 38 8.02 -2.40 8.63
C ILE A 38 7.74 -3.15 9.93
N HIS A 39 8.17 -4.40 10.02
CA HIS A 39 7.87 -5.24 11.17
C HIS A 39 8.59 -4.72 12.41
N ASN A 40 7.80 -4.48 13.46
CA ASN A 40 8.31 -4.10 14.77
C ASN A 40 7.30 -4.52 15.85
N LYS A 41 7.69 -5.50 16.67
CA LYS A 41 6.86 -6.09 17.74
C LYS A 41 6.44 -5.10 18.84
N GLN A 42 7.05 -3.91 18.89
CA GLN A 42 6.71 -2.87 19.86
C GLN A 42 5.50 -2.02 19.43
N PHE A 43 4.99 -2.22 18.21
CA PHE A 43 3.86 -1.46 17.66
C PHE A 43 2.59 -2.31 17.61
N THR A 44 1.44 -1.63 17.56
CA THR A 44 0.15 -2.27 17.35
C THR A 44 0.18 -3.13 16.08
N ASP A 45 -0.40 -4.33 16.16
CA ASP A 45 -0.37 -5.35 15.11
C ASP A 45 1.04 -5.80 14.67
N GLU A 46 2.09 -5.45 15.42
CA GLU A 46 3.51 -5.76 15.12
C GLU A 46 4.08 -5.07 13.86
N TRP A 47 3.42 -4.02 13.35
CA TRP A 47 3.87 -3.31 12.14
C TRP A 47 3.83 -1.79 12.29
N ILE A 48 4.92 -1.13 11.86
CA ILE A 48 4.95 0.31 11.59
C ILE A 48 4.41 0.53 10.17
N ARG A 49 3.43 1.41 10.01
CA ARG A 49 2.87 1.78 8.70
C ARG A 49 3.54 3.05 8.18
N THR A 50 4.02 3.02 6.94
CA THR A 50 4.45 4.21 6.21
C THR A 50 3.22 5.00 5.72
N PRO A 51 3.38 6.20 5.14
CA PRO A 51 2.27 6.89 4.49
C PRO A 51 1.55 6.02 3.44
N LEU A 52 2.27 5.16 2.70
CA LEU A 52 1.61 4.20 1.80
C LEU A 52 0.73 3.22 2.59
N GLY A 53 1.29 2.59 3.64
CA GLY A 53 0.57 1.61 4.47
C GLY A 53 -0.56 2.18 5.32
N GLY A 54 -0.56 3.49 5.53
CA GLY A 54 -1.58 4.20 6.31
C GLY A 54 -2.79 4.67 5.51
N PHE A 55 -2.69 4.75 4.17
CA PHE A 55 -3.73 5.36 3.34
C PHE A 55 -4.27 4.49 2.20
N TYR A 56 -3.69 3.32 1.88
CA TYR A 56 -4.39 2.41 0.96
C TYR A 56 -5.60 1.80 1.67
N ASN A 57 -6.70 1.60 0.94
CA ASN A 57 -7.92 1.01 1.47
C ASN A 57 -8.09 -0.45 1.05
N HIS A 58 -9.07 -1.10 1.67
CA HIS A 58 -9.43 -2.48 1.36
C HIS A 58 -10.51 -2.61 0.29
N SER A 59 -10.34 -3.57 -0.61
CA SER A 59 -11.34 -3.99 -1.60
C SER A 59 -11.32 -5.51 -1.77
N GLU A 60 -12.47 -6.12 -2.05
CA GLU A 60 -12.60 -7.51 -2.48
C GLU A 60 -12.11 -7.73 -3.93
N THR A 61 -12.09 -6.66 -4.73
CA THR A 61 -11.54 -6.62 -6.10
C THR A 61 -10.40 -5.59 -6.18
N PRO A 62 -9.27 -5.83 -5.49
CA PRO A 62 -8.22 -4.84 -5.37
C PRO A 62 -7.42 -4.67 -6.67
N ASN A 63 -6.85 -3.47 -6.85
CA ASN A 63 -5.94 -3.17 -7.95
C ASN A 63 -4.45 -3.21 -7.56
N CYS A 64 -4.15 -3.46 -6.28
CA CYS A 64 -2.82 -3.66 -5.72
C CYS A 64 -2.75 -4.91 -4.82
N CYS A 65 -1.54 -5.41 -4.58
CA CYS A 65 -1.25 -6.45 -3.60
C CYS A 65 -0.08 -6.04 -2.69
N LEU A 66 0.05 -6.74 -1.56
CA LEU A 66 1.24 -6.68 -0.73
C LEU A 66 2.16 -7.86 -1.08
N ILE A 67 3.44 -7.57 -1.26
CA ILE A 67 4.49 -8.58 -1.31
C ILE A 67 5.33 -8.52 -0.04
N ASP A 68 5.73 -9.68 0.47
CA ASP A 68 6.67 -9.77 1.59
C ASP A 68 8.11 -9.65 1.08
N ASP A 69 8.93 -8.91 1.82
CA ASP A 69 10.33 -8.69 1.53
C ASP A 69 11.11 -8.47 2.85
N THR A 70 12.42 -8.31 2.78
CA THR A 70 13.29 -8.08 3.94
C THR A 70 14.29 -6.96 3.69
N LEU A 71 14.50 -6.10 4.68
CA LEU A 71 15.63 -5.17 4.67
C LEU A 71 16.97 -5.90 4.83
N GLU A 72 18.08 -5.19 4.62
CA GLU A 72 19.45 -5.74 4.73
C GLU A 72 19.74 -6.40 6.09
N ASP A 73 19.10 -5.92 7.15
CA ASP A 73 19.22 -6.46 8.51
C ASP A 73 18.24 -7.61 8.82
N SER A 74 17.61 -8.17 7.79
CA SER A 74 16.56 -9.20 7.88
C SER A 74 15.24 -8.74 8.50
N THR A 75 15.02 -7.44 8.68
CA THR A 75 13.72 -6.93 9.15
C THR A 75 12.64 -7.20 8.10
N PRO A 76 11.56 -7.94 8.43
CA PRO A 76 10.46 -8.16 7.51
C PRO A 76 9.77 -6.84 7.15
N ILE A 77 9.45 -6.68 5.87
CA ILE A 77 8.71 -5.54 5.33
C ILE A 77 7.61 -6.04 4.38
N LYS A 78 6.62 -5.19 4.16
CA LYS A 78 5.64 -5.37 3.09
C LYS A 78 5.75 -4.24 2.09
N ARG A 79 5.61 -4.55 0.80
CA ARG A 79 5.67 -3.57 -0.29
C ARG A 79 4.37 -3.60 -1.09
N LEU A 80 3.89 -2.43 -1.53
CA LEU A 80 2.68 -2.32 -2.33
C LEU A 80 3.03 -2.43 -3.82
N VAL A 81 2.40 -3.37 -4.52
CA VAL A 81 2.64 -3.61 -5.95
C VAL A 81 1.32 -3.56 -6.69
N THR A 82 1.29 -2.91 -7.85
CA THR A 82 0.08 -2.86 -8.69
C THR A 82 -0.19 -4.22 -9.34
N LEU A 83 -1.44 -4.67 -9.30
CA LEU A 83 -1.89 -5.92 -9.94
C LEU A 83 -2.40 -5.69 -11.36
N GLN A 84 -2.98 -4.52 -11.59
CA GLN A 84 -3.62 -4.13 -12.83
C GLN A 84 -3.25 -2.71 -13.22
N HIS A 85 -3.70 -2.31 -14.40
CA HIS A 85 -3.60 -0.94 -14.85
C HIS A 85 -4.44 -0.03 -13.95
N ILE A 86 -3.83 1.06 -13.45
CA ILE A 86 -4.48 2.07 -12.61
C ILE A 86 -4.57 3.38 -13.40
N SER A 87 -5.77 3.91 -13.52
CA SER A 87 -6.04 5.16 -14.22
C SER A 87 -5.80 6.38 -13.33
N PRO A 88 -5.59 7.58 -13.90
CA PRO A 88 -5.62 8.82 -13.14
C PRO A 88 -6.95 8.96 -12.37
N ASN A 89 -6.86 9.39 -11.12
CA ASN A 89 -7.94 9.50 -10.13
C ASN A 89 -8.58 8.17 -9.70
N GLU A 90 -7.95 7.03 -10.00
CA GLU A 90 -8.37 5.74 -9.46
C GLU A 90 -7.75 5.52 -8.07
N GLU A 91 -8.56 4.99 -7.14
CA GLU A 91 -8.13 4.68 -5.77
C GLU A 91 -7.32 3.38 -5.74
N LEU A 92 -6.17 3.41 -5.06
CA LEU A 92 -5.33 2.23 -4.83
C LEU A 92 -5.90 1.44 -3.65
N THR A 93 -6.23 0.19 -3.91
CA THR A 93 -6.83 -0.72 -2.93
C THR A 93 -6.11 -2.06 -2.90
N CYS A 94 -6.08 -2.70 -1.74
CA CYS A 94 -5.43 -4.00 -1.51
C CYS A 94 -6.31 -4.91 -0.65
N THR A 95 -6.24 -6.22 -0.82
CA THR A 95 -6.83 -7.16 0.14
C THR A 95 -6.06 -7.05 1.46
N TYR A 96 -6.77 -7.00 2.60
CA TYR A 96 -6.11 -7.08 3.90
C TYR A 96 -5.67 -8.52 4.15
N SER A 97 -4.44 -8.86 3.75
CA SER A 97 -3.84 -10.16 4.04
C SER A 97 -3.54 -10.38 5.53
N LEU A 98 -3.66 -9.35 6.38
CA LEU A 98 -3.47 -9.49 7.83
C LEU A 98 -4.64 -10.17 8.55
N TYR A 99 -5.85 -10.17 7.96
CA TYR A 99 -7.05 -10.74 8.58
C TYR A 99 -7.47 -12.10 8.00
N ASP A 100 -6.95 -12.48 6.83
CA ASP A 100 -7.10 -13.83 6.29
C ASP A 100 -5.89 -14.70 6.66
N GLN A 101 -5.97 -15.28 7.85
CA GLN A 101 -5.10 -16.39 8.26
C GLN A 101 -5.57 -17.67 7.58
N ASN A 102 -5.32 -17.84 6.27
CA ASN A 102 -5.44 -19.13 5.59
C ASN A 102 -4.39 -19.23 4.47
N PHE A 103 -3.21 -19.73 4.84
CA PHE A 103 -2.29 -20.43 3.94
C PHE A 103 -2.04 -21.83 4.52
#